data_AF-A0A520KBC7-F1
#
_entry.id   AF-A0A520KBC7-F1
#
_cell.length_a   1.000
_cell.length_b   1.000
_cell.length_c   1.000
_cell.angle_alpha   90.00
_cell.angle_beta   90.00
_cell.angle_gamma   90.00
#
_symmetry.space_group_name_H-M   'P 1'
#
loop_
_entity.id
_entity.type
_entity.pdbx_description
1 polymer ?
#
loop_
_entity_poly.entity_id
_entity_poly.type
_entity_poly.pdbx_seq_one_letter_code
_entity_poly.pdbx_strand_id
1 'polypeptide(L)'
;MHSKHIVSLVLLIMVIATLPVSIAQEDVDVLFDLSKEHDATYGNPIVQSDRLCSSLADDGITYGFIEEDETLSLASLVRARILVIWDPDEMYSSEEMEAVRAFVEQGGVLIFAGTSFFDTPSMVFDNINELLDPFGIQMVHERVIDRTNFVGCHCGTTPVATVFAPDSYFYNIEEIALSHSCYLEVEENVTVLVKGDDDAFVDKNNNEVHDEDEPQGDIPLIAQTVYGEGKVIVLPTEKTFERISIGRKDNMKFAVNLFGDLVSGSRPTEESSIPIPYVVAGIAVIAVCGGAVVIFMRRHQK
;
A
#
# COMPACT_ATOMS: atom_id res chain seq x y z
N MET A 1 19.45 -26.44 51.44
CA MET A 1 18.12 -26.00 50.94
C MET A 1 18.17 -24.81 49.98
N HIS A 2 19.24 -24.01 49.94
CA HIS A 2 19.36 -22.82 49.07
C HIS A 2 19.55 -23.07 47.55
N SER A 3 20.04 -24.25 47.13
CA SER A 3 20.36 -24.48 45.71
C SER A 3 19.13 -24.67 44.81
N LYS A 4 17.98 -25.13 45.35
CA LYS A 4 16.76 -25.34 44.55
C LYS A 4 16.09 -24.03 44.12
N HIS A 5 16.23 -22.98 44.92
CA HIS A 5 15.61 -21.67 44.62
C HIS A 5 16.40 -20.88 43.59
N ILE A 6 17.73 -21.02 43.58
CA ILE A 6 18.59 -20.44 42.54
C ILE A 6 18.30 -21.12 41.19
N VAL A 7 18.14 -22.45 41.18
CA VAL A 7 17.79 -23.20 39.96
C VAL A 7 16.42 -22.78 39.40
N SER A 8 15.39 -22.62 40.25
CA SER A 8 14.07 -22.14 39.78
C SER A 8 14.10 -20.71 39.25
N LEU A 9 14.88 -19.80 39.87
CA LEU A 9 14.97 -18.42 39.40
C LEU A 9 15.73 -18.33 38.07
N VAL A 10 16.80 -19.11 37.90
CA VAL A 10 17.55 -19.20 36.64
C VAL A 10 16.71 -19.81 35.53
N LEU A 11 15.91 -20.85 35.81
CA LEU A 11 14.96 -21.42 34.86
C LEU A 11 13.89 -20.42 34.44
N LEU A 12 13.37 -19.60 35.37
CA LEU A 12 12.37 -18.58 35.05
C LEU A 12 12.96 -17.46 34.16
N ILE A 13 14.19 -17.01 34.45
CA ILE A 13 14.89 -16.01 33.63
C ILE A 13 15.24 -16.58 32.26
N MET A 14 15.66 -17.85 32.17
CA MET A 14 15.88 -18.51 30.88
C MET A 14 14.58 -18.64 30.07
N VAL A 15 13.45 -18.99 30.70
CA VAL A 15 12.16 -19.05 30.01
C VAL A 15 11.77 -17.67 29.46
N ILE A 16 11.94 -16.60 30.23
CA ILE A 16 11.67 -15.23 29.79
C ILE A 16 12.64 -14.78 28.68
N ALA A 17 13.92 -15.19 28.74
CA ALA A 17 14.92 -14.89 27.71
C ALA A 17 14.77 -15.72 26.43
N THR A 18 14.01 -16.82 26.47
CA THR A 18 13.68 -17.65 25.29
C THR A 18 12.34 -17.31 24.67
N LEU A 19 11.53 -16.47 25.33
CA LEU A 19 10.34 -15.92 24.67
C LEU A 19 10.84 -14.98 23.59
N PRO A 20 10.45 -15.19 22.31
CA PRO A 20 10.74 -14.20 21.29
C PRO A 20 10.12 -12.88 21.75
N VAL A 21 10.97 -11.90 22.03
CA VAL A 21 10.54 -10.51 22.10
C VAL A 21 10.21 -10.17 20.65
N SER A 22 8.98 -10.48 20.23
CA SER A 22 8.40 -9.84 19.06
C SER A 22 8.28 -8.38 19.48
N ILE A 23 9.22 -7.57 19.01
CA ILE A 23 9.07 -6.13 19.02
C ILE A 23 7.81 -5.91 18.17
N ALA A 24 6.70 -5.53 18.79
CA ALA A 24 5.51 -5.17 18.05
C ALA A 24 5.93 -4.00 17.13
N GLN A 25 5.89 -4.22 15.81
CA GLN A 25 5.99 -3.14 14.83
C GLN A 25 4.85 -2.16 15.13
N GLU A 26 5.14 -0.85 15.10
CA GLU A 26 4.13 0.17 15.37
C GLU A 26 3.06 0.18 14.26
N ASP A 27 1.83 0.46 14.67
CA ASP A 27 0.72 0.72 13.75
C ASP A 27 1.01 2.02 12.98
N VAL A 28 0.72 2.01 11.69
CA VAL A 28 0.94 3.14 10.77
C VAL A 28 -0.33 3.43 9.98
N ASP A 29 -0.46 4.61 9.41
CA ASP A 29 -1.59 4.92 8.53
C ASP A 29 -1.37 4.29 7.15
N VAL A 30 -0.15 4.40 6.61
CA VAL A 30 0.22 3.94 5.27
C VAL A 30 1.38 2.95 5.33
N LEU A 31 1.27 1.83 4.64
CA LEU A 31 2.32 0.84 4.52
C LEU A 31 2.68 0.65 3.05
N PHE A 32 3.90 1.01 2.69
CA PHE A 32 4.43 0.83 1.34
C PHE A 32 5.06 -0.55 1.23
N ASP A 33 4.54 -1.37 0.32
CA ASP A 33 5.15 -2.64 -0.04
C ASP A 33 6.22 -2.41 -1.10
N LEU A 34 7.47 -2.61 -0.69
CA LEU A 34 8.66 -2.60 -1.54
C LEU A 34 9.29 -3.99 -1.61
N SER A 35 8.61 -5.04 -1.11
CA SER A 35 9.17 -6.39 -1.01
C SER A 35 9.42 -7.05 -2.37
N LYS A 36 8.76 -6.53 -3.42
CA LYS A 36 8.87 -6.99 -4.80
C LYS A 36 9.49 -5.94 -5.72
N GLU A 37 10.25 -4.99 -5.19
CA GLU A 37 10.94 -3.97 -6.00
C GLU A 37 12.46 -4.12 -5.85
N HIS A 38 13.10 -4.77 -6.81
CA HIS A 38 14.54 -5.09 -6.78
C HIS A 38 15.36 -4.20 -7.72
N ASP A 39 14.72 -3.56 -8.69
CA ASP A 39 15.40 -2.75 -9.69
C ASP A 39 15.60 -1.29 -9.26
N ALA A 40 16.75 -1.02 -8.66
CA ALA A 40 17.22 0.34 -8.39
C ALA A 40 17.64 1.12 -9.66
N THR A 41 17.27 0.69 -10.88
CA THR A 41 17.61 1.35 -12.16
C THR A 41 17.32 2.84 -12.13
N TYR A 42 16.25 3.27 -11.44
CA TYR A 42 15.94 4.69 -11.24
C TYR A 42 16.26 5.21 -9.84
N GLY A 43 16.56 4.35 -8.86
CA GLY A 43 17.02 4.73 -7.52
C GLY A 43 16.43 3.84 -6.45
N ASN A 44 16.82 4.07 -5.19
CA ASN A 44 16.22 3.37 -4.06
C ASN A 44 14.74 3.85 -3.89
N PRO A 45 13.75 2.96 -3.74
CA PRO A 45 12.34 3.35 -3.74
C PRO A 45 11.94 4.21 -2.54
N ILE A 46 12.59 4.01 -1.39
CA ILE A 46 12.47 4.88 -0.21
C ILE A 46 12.99 6.28 -0.53
N VAL A 47 14.06 6.39 -1.33
CA VAL A 47 14.58 7.69 -1.81
C VAL A 47 13.66 8.31 -2.85
N GLN A 48 12.98 7.52 -3.68
CA GLN A 48 12.03 8.02 -4.67
C GLN A 48 10.72 8.47 -4.05
N SER A 49 10.28 7.84 -2.97
CA SER A 49 9.09 8.22 -2.22
C SER A 49 9.35 9.31 -1.16
N ASP A 50 10.59 9.82 -1.04
CA ASP A 50 11.01 10.72 0.05
C ASP A 50 10.15 11.99 0.18
N ARG A 51 9.78 12.60 -0.95
CA ARG A 51 8.92 13.79 -1.01
C ARG A 51 7.48 13.49 -0.66
N LEU A 52 6.94 12.36 -1.12
CA LEU A 52 5.60 11.92 -0.72
C LEU A 52 5.57 11.70 0.79
N CYS A 53 6.47 10.86 1.29
CA CYS A 53 6.60 10.53 2.70
C CYS A 53 6.78 11.77 3.58
N SER A 54 7.60 12.73 3.16
CA SER A 54 7.76 14.00 3.88
C SER A 54 6.45 14.79 3.94
N SER A 55 5.69 14.85 2.85
CA SER A 55 4.40 15.53 2.83
C SER A 55 3.37 14.83 3.70
N LEU A 56 3.33 13.48 3.69
CA LEU A 56 2.47 12.70 4.58
C LEU A 56 2.80 12.99 6.06
N ALA A 57 4.09 12.99 6.41
CA ALA A 57 4.52 13.31 7.78
C ALA A 57 4.17 14.75 8.19
N ASP A 58 4.31 15.73 7.28
CA ASP A 58 3.94 17.12 7.53
C ASP A 58 2.43 17.27 7.83
N ASP A 59 1.61 16.41 7.24
CA ASP A 59 0.16 16.30 7.50
C ASP A 59 -0.20 15.39 8.69
N GLY A 60 0.81 14.85 9.38
CA GLY A 60 0.64 13.97 10.54
C GLY A 60 0.21 12.54 10.21
N ILE A 61 0.33 12.13 8.94
CA ILE A 61 0.09 10.77 8.47
C ILE A 61 1.35 9.93 8.70
N THR A 62 1.22 8.88 9.48
CA THR A 62 2.30 7.93 9.77
C THR A 62 2.45 6.91 8.65
N TYR A 63 3.70 6.51 8.37
CA TYR A 63 3.96 5.52 7.33
C TYR A 63 5.07 4.55 7.71
N GLY A 64 5.07 3.39 7.07
CA GLY A 64 6.11 2.37 7.18
C GLY A 64 6.35 1.69 5.83
N PHE A 65 7.33 0.79 5.82
CA PHE A 65 7.71 -0.01 4.66
C PHE A 65 7.66 -1.51 5.00
N ILE A 66 7.38 -2.31 3.99
CA ILE A 66 7.68 -3.75 3.94
C ILE A 66 8.85 -3.89 2.97
N GLU A 67 9.98 -4.41 3.46
CA GLU A 67 11.23 -4.52 2.69
C GLU A 67 11.36 -5.92 2.04
N GLU A 68 12.36 -6.10 1.17
CA GLU A 68 12.60 -7.29 0.32
C GLU A 68 12.54 -8.65 1.05
N ASP A 69 12.87 -8.71 2.34
CA ASP A 69 12.90 -9.95 3.13
C ASP A 69 11.60 -10.26 3.89
N GLU A 70 10.61 -9.37 3.80
CA GLU A 70 9.30 -9.54 4.42
C GLU A 70 8.26 -10.06 3.42
N THR A 71 7.51 -11.10 3.80
CA THR A 71 6.38 -11.62 3.01
C THR A 71 5.11 -10.87 3.38
N LEU A 72 4.30 -10.50 2.38
CA LEU A 72 2.97 -9.96 2.67
C LEU A 72 2.12 -11.01 3.37
N SER A 73 1.69 -10.69 4.58
CA SER A 73 0.81 -11.53 5.38
C SER A 73 -0.28 -10.66 5.96
N LEU A 74 -1.47 -11.23 6.18
CA LEU A 74 -2.56 -10.44 6.79
C LEU A 74 -2.11 -9.84 8.13
N ALA A 75 -1.31 -10.56 8.91
CA ALA A 75 -0.78 -10.08 10.19
C ALA A 75 0.12 -8.84 10.05
N SER A 76 0.92 -8.74 8.98
CA SER A 76 1.74 -7.54 8.71
C SER A 76 0.93 -6.41 8.10
N LEU A 77 -0.15 -6.71 7.36
CA LEU A 77 -1.00 -5.71 6.71
C LEU A 77 -1.98 -5.01 7.66
N VAL A 78 -2.57 -5.72 8.64
CA VAL A 78 -3.58 -5.16 9.55
C VAL A 78 -3.05 -4.09 10.52
N ARG A 79 -1.73 -3.88 10.56
CA ARG A 79 -1.10 -2.75 11.28
C ARG A 79 -1.24 -1.42 10.53
N ALA A 80 -1.75 -1.46 9.30
CA ALA A 80 -1.91 -0.32 8.43
C ALA A 80 -3.36 -0.11 8.01
N ARG A 81 -3.70 1.12 7.65
CA ARG A 81 -5.02 1.46 7.10
C ARG A 81 -5.00 1.36 5.57
N ILE A 82 -3.88 1.78 5.00
CA ILE A 82 -3.62 1.82 3.56
C ILE A 82 -2.40 0.96 3.28
N LEU A 83 -2.54 -0.01 2.37
CA LEU A 83 -1.44 -0.70 1.72
C LEU A 83 -1.19 -0.03 0.37
N VAL A 84 0.05 0.37 0.11
CA VAL A 84 0.49 0.83 -1.20
C VAL A 84 1.39 -0.23 -1.80
N ILE A 85 0.94 -0.92 -2.84
CA ILE A 85 1.84 -1.75 -3.66
C ILE A 85 2.52 -0.81 -4.65
N TRP A 86 3.85 -0.77 -4.61
CA TRP A 86 4.66 0.19 -5.34
C TRP A 86 5.60 -0.53 -6.30
N ASP A 87 5.40 -0.32 -7.61
CA ASP A 87 6.25 -0.81 -8.71
C ASP A 87 6.84 -2.22 -8.54
N PRO A 88 5.98 -3.26 -8.37
CA PRO A 88 6.49 -4.61 -8.24
C PRO A 88 7.14 -5.09 -9.54
N ASP A 89 8.40 -5.53 -9.46
CA ASP A 89 9.18 -6.18 -10.52
C ASP A 89 9.33 -7.70 -10.33
N GLU A 90 8.83 -8.22 -9.20
CA GLU A 90 8.71 -9.65 -8.91
C GLU A 90 7.25 -10.09 -8.72
N MET A 91 7.03 -11.40 -8.87
CA MET A 91 5.71 -12.00 -8.70
C MET A 91 5.34 -12.16 -7.22
N TYR A 92 4.09 -11.85 -6.91
CA TYR A 92 3.43 -12.26 -5.68
C TYR A 92 3.02 -13.73 -5.74
N SER A 93 3.20 -14.43 -4.62
CA SER A 93 2.65 -15.75 -4.38
C SER A 93 1.14 -15.70 -4.15
N SER A 94 0.46 -16.84 -4.33
CA SER A 94 -0.98 -16.94 -4.06
C SER A 94 -1.32 -16.62 -2.60
N GLU A 95 -0.43 -16.93 -1.66
CA GLU A 95 -0.59 -16.60 -0.24
C GLU A 95 -0.53 -15.09 0.02
N GLU A 96 0.38 -14.37 -0.65
CA GLU A 96 0.49 -12.91 -0.56
C GLU A 96 -0.74 -12.24 -1.18
N MET A 97 -1.17 -12.70 -2.35
CA MET A 97 -2.39 -12.19 -3.00
C MET A 97 -3.64 -12.40 -2.14
N GLU A 98 -3.77 -13.56 -1.51
CA GLU A 98 -4.89 -13.84 -0.60
C GLU A 98 -4.81 -12.96 0.67
N ALA A 99 -3.61 -12.67 1.18
CA ALA A 99 -3.43 -11.74 2.28
C ALA A 99 -3.88 -10.31 1.91
N VAL A 100 -3.53 -9.82 0.72
CA VAL A 100 -3.96 -8.52 0.20
C VAL A 100 -5.48 -8.49 0.03
N ARG A 101 -6.07 -9.52 -0.58
CA ARG A 101 -7.53 -9.64 -0.73
C ARG A 101 -8.24 -9.60 0.62
N ALA A 102 -7.78 -10.40 1.58
CA ALA A 102 -8.37 -10.46 2.91
C ALA A 102 -8.21 -9.13 3.67
N PHE A 103 -7.10 -8.43 3.47
CA PHE A 103 -6.89 -7.09 4.04
C PHE A 103 -7.92 -6.08 3.53
N VAL A 104 -8.14 -6.03 2.20
CA VAL A 104 -9.15 -5.15 1.60
C VAL A 104 -10.56 -5.56 2.05
N GLU A 105 -10.88 -6.86 2.02
CA GLU A 105 -12.20 -7.36 2.42
C GLU A 105 -12.57 -6.94 3.86
N GLN A 106 -11.58 -6.86 4.75
CA GLN A 106 -11.72 -6.45 6.17
C GLN A 106 -11.68 -4.93 6.40
N GLY A 107 -11.74 -4.11 5.36
CA GLY A 107 -11.80 -2.65 5.49
C GLY A 107 -10.48 -1.92 5.23
N GLY A 108 -9.41 -2.66 4.88
CA GLY A 108 -8.18 -2.08 4.40
C GLY A 108 -8.36 -1.37 3.05
N VAL A 109 -7.51 -0.37 2.79
CA VAL A 109 -7.46 0.29 1.49
C VAL A 109 -6.22 -0.18 0.73
N LEU A 110 -6.41 -0.72 -0.47
CA LEU A 110 -5.32 -0.99 -1.39
C LEU A 110 -5.17 0.18 -2.37
N ILE A 111 -3.99 0.77 -2.42
CA ILE A 111 -3.55 1.60 -3.53
C ILE A 111 -2.53 0.77 -4.32
N PHE A 112 -2.89 0.36 -5.53
CA PHE A 112 -1.94 -0.20 -6.47
C PHE A 112 -1.33 0.96 -7.26
N ALA A 113 -0.13 1.37 -6.89
CA ALA A 113 0.63 2.34 -7.65
C ALA A 113 1.35 1.58 -8.76
N GLY A 114 0.74 1.65 -9.95
CA GLY A 114 1.10 0.90 -11.15
C GLY A 114 2.58 0.78 -11.46
N THR A 115 2.91 -0.08 -12.40
CA THR A 115 4.29 -0.27 -12.86
C THR A 115 4.52 0.35 -14.24
N SER A 116 5.77 0.69 -14.54
CA SER A 116 6.17 1.28 -15.81
C SER A 116 6.06 0.29 -16.97
N PHE A 117 5.42 0.71 -18.07
CA PHE A 117 5.38 -0.07 -19.32
C PHE A 117 6.78 -0.49 -19.81
N PHE A 118 7.79 0.34 -19.60
CA PHE A 118 9.12 0.12 -20.16
C PHE A 118 9.96 -0.91 -19.40
N ASP A 119 9.73 -1.02 -18.10
CA ASP A 119 10.69 -1.63 -17.19
C ASP A 119 10.21 -3.02 -16.72
N THR A 120 8.89 -3.28 -16.77
CA THR A 120 8.30 -4.47 -16.15
C THR A 120 8.04 -5.60 -17.13
N PRO A 121 8.56 -6.81 -16.87
CA PRO A 121 8.33 -7.97 -17.71
C PRO A 121 6.85 -8.34 -17.81
N SER A 122 6.42 -8.83 -18.98
CA SER A 122 5.00 -9.21 -19.20
C SER A 122 4.48 -10.26 -18.21
N MET A 123 5.33 -11.17 -17.73
CA MET A 123 4.95 -12.18 -16.72
C MET A 123 4.61 -11.57 -15.36
N VAL A 124 5.20 -10.41 -15.04
CA VAL A 124 4.90 -9.66 -13.82
C VAL A 124 3.56 -8.94 -14.00
N PHE A 125 3.28 -8.39 -15.19
CA PHE A 125 1.94 -7.87 -15.53
C PHE A 125 0.85 -8.94 -15.39
N ASP A 126 1.08 -10.16 -15.88
CA ASP A 126 0.12 -11.26 -15.71
C ASP A 126 -0.15 -11.56 -14.23
N ASN A 127 0.90 -11.56 -13.39
CA ASN A 127 0.79 -11.79 -11.95
C ASN A 127 0.11 -10.62 -11.20
N ILE A 128 0.38 -9.38 -11.60
CA ILE A 128 -0.34 -8.19 -11.13
C ILE A 128 -1.82 -8.29 -11.47
N ASN A 129 -2.15 -8.71 -12.70
CA ASN A 129 -3.53 -8.89 -13.11
C ASN A 129 -4.21 -10.03 -12.35
N GLU A 130 -3.50 -11.10 -11.97
CA GLU A 130 -4.04 -12.13 -11.07
C GLU A 130 -4.38 -11.56 -9.68
N LEU A 131 -3.56 -10.64 -9.16
CA LEU A 131 -3.85 -9.93 -7.91
C LEU A 131 -5.08 -9.01 -8.03
N LEU A 132 -5.23 -8.30 -9.16
CA LEU A 132 -6.26 -7.29 -9.35
C LEU A 132 -7.60 -7.82 -9.90
N ASP A 133 -7.60 -9.00 -10.54
CA ASP A 133 -8.78 -9.65 -11.13
C ASP A 133 -10.01 -9.71 -10.20
N PRO A 134 -9.88 -10.06 -8.90
CA PRO A 134 -11.02 -10.08 -7.97
C PRO A 134 -11.70 -8.73 -7.78
N PHE A 135 -11.01 -7.64 -8.11
CA PHE A 135 -11.49 -6.26 -8.00
C PHE A 135 -12.06 -5.72 -9.31
N GLY A 136 -12.06 -6.52 -10.39
CA GLY A 136 -12.59 -6.15 -11.70
C GLY A 136 -11.73 -5.12 -12.44
N ILE A 137 -10.43 -5.04 -12.12
CA ILE A 137 -9.47 -4.12 -12.73
C ILE A 137 -8.31 -4.92 -13.32
N GLN A 138 -7.94 -4.61 -14.56
CA GLN A 138 -6.77 -5.16 -15.22
C GLN A 138 -5.89 -4.02 -15.74
N MET A 139 -4.58 -4.16 -15.56
CA MET A 139 -3.57 -3.30 -16.15
C MET A 139 -3.17 -3.86 -17.50
N VAL A 140 -3.21 -3.03 -18.53
CA VAL A 140 -2.80 -3.44 -19.87
C VAL A 140 -1.38 -2.99 -20.11
N HIS A 141 -0.51 -3.92 -20.51
CA HIS A 141 0.91 -3.66 -20.79
C HIS A 141 1.10 -2.96 -22.15
N GLU A 142 0.49 -1.79 -22.31
CA GLU A 142 0.61 -0.90 -23.47
C GLU A 142 0.67 0.54 -22.96
N ARG A 143 1.41 1.40 -23.65
CA ARG A 143 1.64 2.77 -23.18
C ARG A 143 0.55 3.73 -23.67
N VAL A 144 0.25 4.73 -22.85
CA VAL A 144 -0.59 5.86 -23.24
C VAL A 144 0.28 7.03 -23.67
N ILE A 145 -0.03 7.61 -24.83
CA ILE A 145 0.64 8.79 -25.39
C ILE A 145 -0.36 9.92 -25.53
N ASP A 146 0.10 11.12 -25.22
CA ASP A 146 -0.58 12.36 -25.54
C ASP A 146 0.42 13.34 -26.18
N ARG A 147 0.07 13.86 -27.36
CA ARG A 147 0.94 14.75 -28.14
C ARG A 147 0.61 16.23 -27.91
N THR A 148 -0.53 16.56 -27.33
CA THR A 148 -0.93 17.96 -27.10
C THR A 148 -0.86 18.34 -25.63
N ASN A 149 -1.16 17.41 -24.71
CA ASN A 149 -1.15 17.62 -23.27
C ASN A 149 -0.17 16.66 -22.57
N PHE A 150 1.12 17.00 -22.63
CA PHE A 150 2.17 16.23 -21.96
C PHE A 150 3.20 17.11 -21.25
N VAL A 151 4.02 16.52 -20.39
CA VAL A 151 5.17 17.21 -19.75
C VAL A 151 6.45 16.39 -19.85
N GLY A 152 7.56 17.05 -20.22
CA GLY A 152 8.88 16.40 -20.29
C GLY A 152 9.24 16.00 -21.73
N CYS A 153 9.37 14.70 -21.99
CA CYS A 153 9.83 14.19 -23.29
C CYS A 153 8.83 14.53 -24.41
N HIS A 154 9.34 14.97 -25.58
CA HIS A 154 8.52 15.22 -26.77
C HIS A 154 7.83 13.96 -27.34
N CYS A 155 8.21 12.78 -26.84
CA CYS A 155 7.58 11.50 -27.16
C CYS A 155 6.17 11.35 -26.57
N GLY A 156 5.71 12.26 -25.70
CA GLY A 156 4.33 12.25 -25.18
C GLY A 156 4.05 11.18 -24.12
N THR A 157 5.09 10.49 -23.63
CA THR A 157 4.99 9.39 -22.65
C THR A 157 4.69 9.84 -21.22
N THR A 158 4.36 11.11 -21.02
CA THR A 158 3.90 11.63 -19.72
C THR A 158 2.66 12.48 -19.99
N PRO A 159 1.53 11.83 -20.31
CA PRO A 159 0.27 12.52 -20.51
C PRO A 159 -0.12 13.32 -19.25
N VAL A 160 -0.80 14.42 -19.47
CA VAL A 160 -1.36 15.28 -18.44
C VAL A 160 -2.87 15.10 -18.43
N ALA A 161 -3.36 14.36 -17.45
CA ALA A 161 -4.79 14.16 -17.30
C ALA A 161 -5.49 15.42 -16.80
N THR A 162 -6.64 15.73 -17.42
CA THR A 162 -7.52 16.85 -17.08
C THR A 162 -8.99 16.43 -16.92
N VAL A 163 -9.29 15.16 -17.21
CA VAL A 163 -10.64 14.59 -17.15
C VAL A 163 -10.78 13.76 -15.88
N PHE A 164 -11.42 14.36 -14.87
CA PHE A 164 -11.60 13.77 -13.54
C PHE A 164 -13.07 13.48 -13.24
N ALA A 165 -13.33 12.35 -12.60
CA ALA A 165 -14.60 12.09 -11.94
C ALA A 165 -14.79 13.03 -10.73
N PRO A 166 -16.05 13.32 -10.33
CA PRO A 166 -16.31 14.12 -9.14
C PRO A 166 -15.96 13.33 -7.88
N ASP A 167 -14.74 13.51 -7.37
CA ASP A 167 -14.23 12.87 -6.16
C ASP A 167 -13.39 13.85 -5.33
N SER A 168 -13.35 13.69 -4.00
CA SER A 168 -12.58 14.52 -3.06
C SER A 168 -11.08 14.51 -3.38
N TYR A 169 -10.56 13.43 -3.97
CA TYR A 169 -9.16 13.33 -4.36
C TYR A 169 -8.74 14.45 -5.33
N PHE A 170 -9.68 14.95 -6.14
CA PHE A 170 -9.44 15.95 -7.18
C PHE A 170 -9.84 17.38 -6.76
N TYR A 171 -10.06 17.63 -5.46
CA TYR A 171 -10.39 18.97 -4.98
C TYR A 171 -9.30 20.00 -5.32
N ASN A 172 -9.68 21.03 -6.08
CA ASN A 172 -8.79 22.07 -6.61
C ASN A 172 -7.57 21.52 -7.38
N ILE A 173 -7.77 20.44 -8.11
CA ILE A 173 -6.80 19.88 -9.05
C ILE A 173 -7.21 20.26 -10.46
N GLU A 174 -6.28 20.81 -11.22
CA GLU A 174 -6.49 21.13 -12.64
C GLU A 174 -5.83 20.08 -13.54
N GLU A 175 -4.64 19.60 -13.16
CA GLU A 175 -3.80 18.77 -14.03
C GLU A 175 -2.98 17.74 -13.23
N ILE A 176 -2.96 16.47 -13.66
CA ILE A 176 -2.10 15.42 -13.08
C ILE A 176 -1.19 14.87 -14.17
N ALA A 177 0.12 14.86 -13.94
CA ALA A 177 1.10 14.27 -14.85
C ALA A 177 1.29 12.79 -14.53
N LEU A 178 1.02 11.91 -15.50
CA LEU A 178 1.07 10.47 -15.34
C LEU A 178 2.23 9.89 -16.18
N SER A 179 3.43 9.90 -15.61
CA SER A 179 4.67 9.52 -16.32
C SER A 179 4.70 8.03 -16.64
N HIS A 180 4.96 7.68 -17.91
CA HIS A 180 5.12 6.29 -18.38
C HIS A 180 3.90 5.41 -18.12
N SER A 181 2.71 6.01 -18.19
CA SER A 181 1.45 5.35 -17.88
C SER A 181 1.13 4.20 -18.81
N CYS A 182 0.67 3.11 -18.21
CA CYS A 182 -0.22 2.17 -18.86
C CYS A 182 -1.68 2.66 -18.80
N TYR A 183 -2.62 1.82 -19.25
CA TYR A 183 -4.05 2.06 -19.05
C TYR A 183 -4.73 0.87 -18.38
N LEU A 184 -5.96 1.09 -17.95
CA LEU A 184 -6.77 0.11 -17.24
C LEU A 184 -7.92 -0.38 -18.12
N GLU A 185 -8.14 -1.68 -18.11
CA GLU A 185 -9.42 -2.28 -18.46
C GLU A 185 -10.19 -2.55 -17.16
N VAL A 186 -11.48 -2.22 -17.16
CA VAL A 186 -12.30 -2.27 -15.94
C VAL A 186 -13.67 -2.85 -16.21
N GLU A 187 -14.20 -3.60 -15.25
CA GLU A 187 -15.58 -4.10 -15.27
C GLU A 187 -16.61 -2.98 -15.04
N GLU A 188 -17.89 -3.24 -15.37
CA GLU A 188 -18.97 -2.23 -15.30
C GLU A 188 -19.22 -1.67 -13.88
N ASN A 189 -18.89 -2.42 -12.84
CA ASN A 189 -19.05 -2.03 -11.42
C ASN A 189 -17.89 -1.19 -10.89
N VAL A 190 -16.81 -1.04 -11.65
CA VAL A 190 -15.64 -0.23 -11.28
C VAL A 190 -15.86 1.22 -11.70
N THR A 191 -15.51 2.15 -10.82
CA THR A 191 -15.59 3.59 -11.10
C THR A 191 -14.29 4.08 -11.69
N VAL A 192 -14.31 4.54 -12.94
CA VAL A 192 -13.17 5.24 -13.54
C VAL A 192 -13.09 6.66 -12.98
N LEU A 193 -11.95 6.98 -12.35
CA LEU A 193 -11.69 8.27 -11.70
C LEU A 193 -10.99 9.26 -12.61
N VAL A 194 -10.06 8.78 -13.46
CA VAL A 194 -9.30 9.61 -14.38
C VAL A 194 -9.29 8.95 -15.75
N LYS A 195 -9.46 9.76 -16.79
CA LYS A 195 -9.40 9.32 -18.19
C LYS A 195 -8.41 10.12 -19.00
N GLY A 196 -7.99 9.55 -20.13
CA GLY A 196 -7.43 10.31 -21.24
C GLY A 196 -8.40 11.38 -21.74
N ASP A 197 -7.85 12.42 -22.35
CA ASP A 197 -8.61 13.42 -23.08
C ASP A 197 -8.82 12.98 -24.55
N ASP A 198 -9.45 13.83 -25.35
CA ASP A 198 -9.94 13.49 -26.70
C ASP A 198 -8.85 12.99 -27.67
N ASP A 199 -7.58 13.32 -27.46
CA ASP A 199 -6.46 12.95 -28.34
C ASP A 199 -5.35 12.12 -27.69
N ALA A 200 -5.47 11.78 -26.40
CA ALA A 200 -4.70 10.70 -25.80
C ALA A 200 -5.04 9.36 -26.47
N PHE A 201 -4.02 8.56 -26.79
CA PHE A 201 -4.18 7.25 -27.44
C PHE A 201 -3.26 6.18 -26.82
N VAL A 202 -3.65 4.93 -26.98
CA VAL A 202 -2.85 3.76 -26.60
C VAL A 202 -1.95 3.36 -27.77
N ASP A 203 -0.64 3.38 -27.58
CA ASP A 203 0.33 2.99 -28.62
C ASP A 203 0.74 1.53 -28.47
N LYS A 204 0.11 0.66 -29.25
CA LYS A 204 0.21 -0.80 -29.15
C LYS A 204 1.46 -1.34 -29.82
N ASN A 205 1.92 -0.66 -30.86
CA ASN A 205 3.04 -1.13 -31.69
C ASN A 205 4.34 -0.34 -31.44
N ASN A 206 4.32 0.61 -30.51
CA ASN A 206 5.42 1.49 -30.13
C ASN A 206 5.95 2.39 -31.25
N ASN A 207 5.12 2.77 -32.22
CA ASN A 207 5.51 3.68 -33.31
C ASN A 207 5.28 5.17 -32.96
N GLU A 208 4.67 5.46 -31.80
CA GLU A 208 4.28 6.77 -31.31
C GLU A 208 3.32 7.57 -32.21
N VAL A 209 2.54 6.89 -33.04
CA VAL A 209 1.57 7.46 -33.98
C VAL A 209 0.25 6.72 -33.80
N HIS A 210 -0.83 7.47 -33.66
CA HIS A 210 -2.15 6.86 -33.55
C HIS A 210 -2.53 6.10 -34.83
N ASP A 211 -2.76 4.80 -34.70
CA ASP A 211 -3.26 3.91 -35.75
C ASP A 211 -4.78 3.66 -35.63
N GLU A 212 -5.44 3.25 -36.73
CA GLU A 212 -6.91 3.12 -36.77
C GLU A 212 -7.48 2.11 -35.76
N ASP A 213 -6.69 1.13 -35.30
CA ASP A 213 -7.06 0.08 -34.35
C ASP A 213 -6.67 0.39 -32.89
N GLU A 214 -6.07 1.56 -32.66
CA GLU A 214 -5.65 2.01 -31.34
C GLU A 214 -6.75 2.79 -30.61
N PRO A 215 -7.06 2.43 -29.35
CA PRO A 215 -7.95 3.22 -28.51
C PRO A 215 -7.47 4.67 -28.39
N GLN A 216 -8.40 5.61 -28.45
CA GLN A 216 -8.18 7.05 -28.29
C GLN A 216 -9.33 7.65 -27.46
N GLY A 217 -9.05 8.69 -26.66
CA GLY A 217 -10.08 9.42 -25.94
C GLY A 217 -10.21 8.97 -24.48
N ASP A 218 -11.42 8.51 -24.15
CA ASP A 218 -11.93 8.02 -22.85
C ASP A 218 -11.18 6.80 -22.26
N ILE A 219 -9.86 6.70 -22.42
CA ILE A 219 -8.98 5.64 -21.92
C ILE A 219 -8.95 5.70 -20.39
N PRO A 220 -9.34 4.65 -19.66
CA PRO A 220 -9.27 4.64 -18.19
C PRO A 220 -7.82 4.63 -17.70
N LEU A 221 -7.47 5.59 -16.85
CA LEU A 221 -6.12 5.75 -16.32
C LEU A 221 -6.06 5.44 -14.81
N ILE A 222 -7.01 5.97 -14.05
CA ILE A 222 -7.13 5.68 -12.61
C ILE A 222 -8.55 5.17 -12.37
N ALA A 223 -8.67 4.10 -11.60
CA ALA A 223 -9.96 3.49 -11.26
C ALA A 223 -10.05 3.17 -9.77
N GLN A 224 -11.29 3.11 -9.27
CA GLN A 224 -11.58 2.66 -7.91
C GLN A 224 -12.75 1.68 -7.87
N THR A 225 -12.72 0.81 -6.87
CA THR A 225 -13.84 -0.08 -6.54
C THR A 225 -13.92 -0.29 -5.03
N VAL A 226 -15.09 -0.70 -4.56
CA VAL A 226 -15.31 -1.15 -3.18
C VAL A 226 -15.33 -2.67 -3.18
N TYR A 227 -14.60 -3.29 -2.27
CA TYR A 227 -14.52 -4.74 -2.13
C TYR A 227 -14.60 -5.13 -0.66
N GLY A 228 -15.62 -5.92 -0.30
CA GLY A 228 -15.96 -6.17 1.11
C GLY A 228 -16.25 -4.86 1.84
N GLU A 229 -15.53 -4.62 2.93
CA GLU A 229 -15.61 -3.39 3.72
C GLU A 229 -14.56 -2.33 3.30
N GLY A 230 -13.64 -2.69 2.40
CA GLY A 230 -12.52 -1.85 1.99
C GLY A 230 -12.66 -1.24 0.60
N LYS A 231 -11.57 -0.66 0.12
CA LYS A 231 -11.50 0.06 -1.15
C LYS A 231 -10.21 -0.30 -1.89
N VAL A 232 -10.29 -0.40 -3.21
CA VAL A 232 -9.14 -0.55 -4.09
C VAL A 232 -9.08 0.65 -5.04
N ILE A 233 -7.90 1.24 -5.17
CA ILE A 233 -7.59 2.32 -6.11
C ILE A 233 -6.37 1.90 -6.90
N VAL A 234 -6.47 1.91 -8.23
CA VAL A 234 -5.37 1.53 -9.13
C VAL A 234 -4.94 2.76 -9.91
N LEU A 235 -3.65 3.09 -9.81
CA LEU A 235 -2.99 4.10 -10.62
C LEU A 235 -2.21 3.41 -11.75
N PRO A 236 -2.03 4.07 -12.90
CA PRO A 236 -1.35 3.46 -14.04
C PRO A 236 0.17 3.44 -13.85
N THR A 237 0.68 4.15 -12.86
CA THR A 237 2.12 4.27 -12.56
C THR A 237 2.36 4.90 -11.19
N GLU A 238 3.28 4.30 -10.44
CA GLU A 238 4.01 4.84 -9.29
C GLU A 238 4.73 6.16 -9.60
N LYS A 239 5.23 6.33 -10.85
CA LYS A 239 6.07 7.46 -11.24
C LYS A 239 5.40 8.79 -11.03
N THR A 240 4.07 8.83 -10.93
CA THR A 240 3.28 10.01 -10.52
C THR A 240 3.74 10.58 -9.18
N PHE A 241 4.09 9.70 -8.23
CA PHE A 241 4.45 10.02 -6.85
C PHE A 241 5.95 9.99 -6.56
N GLU A 242 6.77 9.54 -7.51
CA GLU A 242 8.21 9.60 -7.38
C GLU A 242 8.74 11.04 -7.29
N ARG A 243 9.89 11.20 -6.64
CA ARG A 243 10.58 12.45 -6.32
C ARG A 243 10.62 13.47 -7.45
N ILE A 244 10.83 13.01 -8.69
CA ILE A 244 10.95 13.87 -9.88
C ILE A 244 9.58 14.34 -10.36
N SER A 245 8.58 13.45 -10.40
CA SER A 245 7.26 13.78 -10.97
C SER A 245 6.29 14.35 -9.95
N ILE A 246 6.44 14.07 -8.66
CA ILE A 246 5.50 14.56 -7.63
C ILE A 246 5.41 16.08 -7.57
N GLY A 247 6.47 16.79 -8.01
CA GLY A 247 6.49 18.24 -8.14
C GLY A 247 5.95 18.78 -9.47
N ARG A 248 5.50 17.92 -10.39
CA ARG A 248 4.91 18.32 -11.67
C ARG A 248 3.41 18.52 -11.50
N LYS A 249 2.89 19.58 -12.15
CA LYS A 249 1.45 19.91 -12.16
C LYS A 249 0.90 19.89 -10.72
N ASP A 250 -0.27 19.29 -10.49
CA ASP A 250 -0.87 19.14 -9.16
C ASP A 250 -0.57 17.77 -8.50
N ASN A 251 0.43 16.99 -8.94
CA ASN A 251 0.68 15.64 -8.42
C ASN A 251 0.83 15.58 -6.89
N MET A 252 1.55 16.54 -6.28
CA MET A 252 1.65 16.62 -4.82
C MET A 252 0.29 16.88 -4.15
N LYS A 253 -0.53 17.77 -4.74
CA LYS A 253 -1.86 18.06 -4.20
C LYS A 253 -2.78 16.84 -4.34
N PHE A 254 -2.69 16.13 -5.46
CA PHE A 254 -3.38 14.85 -5.65
C PHE A 254 -3.00 13.83 -4.58
N ALA A 255 -1.69 13.65 -4.33
CA ALA A 255 -1.24 12.74 -3.28
C ALA A 255 -1.79 13.13 -1.91
N VAL A 256 -1.65 14.39 -1.50
CA VAL A 256 -2.15 14.87 -0.20
C VAL A 256 -3.66 14.71 -0.06
N ASN A 257 -4.43 15.07 -1.09
CA ASN A 257 -5.89 14.89 -1.07
C ASN A 257 -6.26 13.39 -0.97
N LEU A 258 -5.62 12.54 -1.77
CA LEU A 258 -5.89 11.10 -1.82
C LEU A 258 -5.60 10.45 -0.47
N PHE A 259 -4.36 10.55 0.03
CA PHE A 259 -3.97 9.92 1.29
C PHE A 259 -4.70 10.54 2.48
N GLY A 260 -4.86 11.87 2.51
CA GLY A 260 -5.56 12.57 3.59
C GLY A 260 -7.03 12.17 3.70
N ASP A 261 -7.74 12.06 2.58
CA ASP A 261 -9.15 11.65 2.56
C ASP A 261 -9.31 10.18 2.97
N LEU A 262 -8.45 9.28 2.49
CA LEU A 262 -8.48 7.87 2.86
C LEU A 262 -8.16 7.65 4.34
N VAL A 263 -7.17 8.36 4.90
CA VAL A 263 -6.87 8.29 6.34
C VAL A 263 -8.02 8.88 7.17
N SER A 264 -8.68 9.93 6.70
CA SER A 264 -9.79 10.57 7.43
C SER A 264 -11.11 9.77 7.35
N GLY A 265 -11.38 9.14 6.20
CA GLY A 265 -12.61 8.42 5.90
C GLY A 265 -12.65 6.98 6.42
N SER A 266 -11.51 6.30 6.55
CA SER A 266 -11.45 4.87 6.86
C SER A 266 -11.32 4.55 8.36
N ARG A 267 -11.76 5.40 9.31
CA ARG A 267 -11.66 5.01 10.75
C ARG A 267 -12.64 3.88 10.98
N PRO A 268 -12.22 2.63 11.28
CA PRO A 268 -13.11 1.73 11.97
C PRO A 268 -13.34 2.39 13.32
N THR A 269 -14.53 2.92 13.55
CA THR A 269 -14.98 3.20 14.91
C THR A 269 -15.30 1.86 15.56
N GLU A 270 -14.26 1.12 15.94
CA GLU A 270 -14.36 0.21 17.06
C GLU A 270 -13.26 0.59 18.06
N GLU A 271 -13.70 1.19 19.16
CA GLU A 271 -13.23 0.77 20.46
C GLU A 271 -13.10 -0.76 20.43
N SER A 272 -11.90 -1.25 20.16
CA SER A 272 -11.49 -2.61 20.51
C SER A 272 -11.59 -2.69 22.04
N SER A 273 -12.82 -2.90 22.51
CA SER A 273 -13.07 -3.36 23.86
C SER A 273 -12.52 -4.77 23.90
N ILE A 274 -11.23 -4.88 24.24
CA ILE A 274 -10.68 -6.13 24.75
C ILE A 274 -11.69 -6.63 25.76
N PRO A 275 -12.31 -7.81 25.57
CA PRO A 275 -13.29 -8.29 26.52
C PRO A 275 -12.63 -8.28 27.90
N ILE A 276 -13.23 -7.53 28.83
CA ILE A 276 -12.79 -7.39 30.22
C ILE A 276 -12.42 -8.74 30.89
N PRO A 277 -12.96 -9.93 30.51
CA PRO A 277 -12.47 -11.21 31.03
C PRO A 277 -10.97 -11.46 30.85
N TYR A 278 -10.34 -11.00 29.77
CA TYR A 278 -8.93 -11.30 29.48
C TYR A 278 -7.96 -10.42 30.27
N VAL A 279 -8.30 -9.15 30.50
CA VAL A 279 -7.53 -8.24 31.36
C VAL A 279 -7.63 -8.68 32.83
N VAL A 280 -8.82 -9.11 33.27
CA VAL A 280 -9.03 -9.63 34.63
C VAL A 280 -8.32 -10.97 34.83
N ALA A 281 -8.29 -11.85 33.82
CA ALA A 281 -7.53 -13.10 33.88
C ALA A 281 -6.01 -12.85 33.95
N GLY A 282 -5.47 -11.91 33.16
CA GLY A 282 -4.06 -11.52 33.22
C GLY A 282 -3.65 -10.94 34.57
N ILE A 283 -4.47 -10.04 35.13
CA ILE A 283 -4.22 -9.46 36.46
C ILE A 283 -4.34 -10.51 37.57
N ALA A 284 -5.30 -11.44 37.47
CA ALA A 284 -5.45 -12.54 38.43
C ALA A 284 -4.26 -13.50 38.42
N VAL A 285 -3.71 -13.84 37.25
CA VAL A 285 -2.51 -14.69 37.14
C VAL A 285 -1.30 -13.99 37.75
N ILE A 286 -1.11 -12.70 37.51
CA ILE A 286 0.00 -11.93 38.11
C ILE A 286 -0.16 -11.83 39.63
N ALA A 287 -1.37 -11.63 40.15
CA ALA A 287 -1.64 -11.56 41.59
C ALA A 287 -1.46 -12.92 42.29
N VAL A 288 -1.85 -14.03 41.64
CA VAL A 288 -1.64 -15.40 42.18
C VAL A 288 -0.16 -15.76 42.17
N CYS A 289 0.57 -15.44 41.10
CA CYS A 289 2.01 -15.66 41.02
C CYS A 289 2.78 -14.78 42.02
N GLY A 290 2.43 -13.49 42.14
CA GLY A 290 3.03 -12.57 43.12
C GLY A 290 2.72 -12.95 44.57
N GLY A 291 1.49 -13.35 44.86
CA GLY A 291 1.06 -13.83 46.17
C GLY A 291 1.76 -15.12 46.59
N ALA A 292 1.93 -16.07 45.65
CA ALA A 292 2.68 -17.30 45.90
C ALA A 292 4.15 -17.03 46.22
N VAL A 293 4.79 -16.08 45.52
CA VAL A 293 6.17 -15.66 45.78
C VAL A 293 6.33 -15.01 47.16
N VAL A 294 5.39 -14.14 47.56
CA VAL A 294 5.45 -13.46 48.89
C VAL A 294 5.19 -14.43 50.05
N ILE A 295 4.24 -15.36 49.91
CA ILE A 295 3.96 -16.40 50.92
C ILE A 295 5.16 -17.35 51.04
N PHE A 296 5.79 -17.69 49.92
CA PHE A 296 6.98 -18.51 49.88
C PHE A 296 8.18 -17.84 50.56
N MET A 297 8.40 -16.55 50.31
CA MET A 297 9.46 -15.76 50.97
C MET A 297 9.23 -15.62 52.48
N ARG A 298 7.98 -15.41 52.94
CA ARG A 298 7.65 -15.31 54.38
C ARG A 298 7.83 -16.63 55.14
N ARG A 299 7.67 -17.78 54.49
CA ARG A 299 7.88 -19.10 55.13
C ARG A 299 9.35 -19.48 55.28
N HIS A 300 10.26 -18.82 54.56
CA HIS A 300 11.71 -19.05 54.63
C HIS A 300 12.47 -18.01 55.48
N GLN A 301 11.77 -17.05 56.09
CA GLN A 301 12.33 -16.08 57.04
C GLN A 301 12.04 -16.42 58.52
N LYS A 302 11.59 -17.65 58.83
CA LYS A 302 11.50 -18.20 60.19
C LYS A 302 12.48 -19.35 60.36
#